data_AF-A0AAU8N813-F1
#
_entry.id   AF-A0AAU8N813-F1
#
_cell.length_a   1.000
_cell.length_b   1.000
_cell.length_c   1.000
_cell.angle_alpha   90.00
_cell.angle_beta   90.00
_cell.angle_gamma   90.00
#
_symmetry.space_group_name_H-M   'P 1'
#
loop_
_entity.id
_entity.type
_entity.pdbx_description
1 polymer ?
#
loop_
_entity_poly.entity_id
_entity_poly.type
_entity_poly.pdbx_seq_one_letter_code
_entity_poly.pdbx_strand_id
1 'polypeptide(L)'
;MDESKELEQRLSDMLTEGDMEASVDAEEQERQLIPPKYEVRIQTERDPIVEETLKFRNMARELDDRYDRYLERAAGSKTKANGKPLSDQDQVTGQGADSEQGQE
;
A
#
# COMPACT_ATOMS: atom_id res chain seq x y z
N MET A 1 60.63 44.44 -36.04
CA MET A 1 60.23 43.04 -35.85
C MET A 1 58.99 43.07 -35.00
N ASP A 2 57.91 42.48 -35.50
CA ASP A 2 56.54 42.67 -35.04
C ASP A 2 56.26 41.79 -33.81
N GLU A 3 56.57 42.31 -32.61
CA GLU A 3 56.33 41.63 -31.33
C GLU A 3 54.86 41.19 -31.17
N SER A 4 53.92 41.93 -31.77
CA SER A 4 52.50 41.58 -31.77
C SER A 4 52.20 40.30 -32.55
N LYS A 5 52.90 40.06 -33.67
CA LYS A 5 52.71 38.83 -34.47
C LYS A 5 53.28 37.61 -33.75
N GLU A 6 54.40 37.78 -33.05
CA GLU A 6 54.98 36.69 -32.24
C GLU A 6 54.08 36.33 -31.05
N LEU A 7 53.43 37.33 -30.44
CA LEU A 7 52.45 37.11 -29.38
C LEU A 7 51.16 36.46 -29.87
N GLU A 8 50.64 36.88 -31.03
CA GLU A 8 49.48 36.25 -31.67
C GLU A 8 49.76 34.79 -32.02
N GLN A 9 50.96 34.50 -32.53
CA GLN A 9 51.37 33.15 -32.86
C GLN A 9 51.49 32.27 -31.61
N ARG A 10 52.11 32.76 -30.54
CA ARG A 10 52.15 32.06 -29.24
C ARG A 10 50.77 31.78 -28.65
N LEU A 11 49.85 32.74 -28.78
CA LEU A 11 48.48 32.58 -28.30
C LEU A 11 47.73 31.53 -29.13
N SER A 12 47.93 31.55 -30.45
CA SER A 12 47.40 30.51 -31.35
C SER A 12 47.93 29.14 -30.98
N ASP A 13 49.24 28.99 -30.79
CA ASP A 13 49.86 27.71 -30.44
C ASP A 13 49.31 27.19 -29.10
N MET A 14 49.14 28.07 -28.10
CA MET A 14 48.56 27.72 -26.80
C MET A 14 47.07 27.31 -26.89
N LEU A 15 46.30 27.91 -27.80
CA LEU A 15 44.87 27.60 -27.98
C LEU A 15 44.61 26.38 -28.88
N THR A 16 45.51 26.08 -29.82
CA THR A 16 45.34 25.00 -30.81
C THR A 16 46.12 23.73 -30.47
N GLU A 17 47.31 23.87 -29.87
CA GLU A 17 48.24 22.76 -29.55
C GLU A 17 48.51 22.62 -28.04
N GLY A 18 48.02 23.54 -27.21
CA GLY A 18 48.06 23.37 -25.76
C GLY A 18 47.18 22.20 -25.36
N ASP A 19 47.74 21.23 -24.63
CA ASP A 19 46.96 20.19 -23.97
C ASP A 19 45.83 20.88 -23.20
N MET A 20 44.58 20.63 -23.61
CA MET A 20 43.44 20.96 -22.76
C MET A 20 43.73 20.32 -21.42
N GLU A 21 43.79 21.11 -20.34
CA GLU A 21 43.88 20.57 -19.00
C GLU A 21 42.75 19.55 -18.89
N ALA A 22 43.12 18.27 -18.98
CA ALA A 22 42.21 17.19 -18.70
C ALA A 22 41.88 17.39 -17.24
N SER A 23 40.75 18.08 -17.00
CA SER A 23 40.26 18.36 -15.66
C SER A 23 40.34 17.03 -14.94
N VAL A 24 41.13 16.99 -13.87
CA VAL A 24 41.53 15.81 -13.10
C VAL A 24 40.32 14.96 -12.65
N ASP A 25 39.12 15.50 -12.82
CA ASP A 25 37.83 14.97 -12.41
C ASP A 25 36.82 14.84 -13.57
N ALA A 26 37.24 14.30 -14.73
CA ALA A 26 36.29 13.93 -15.79
C ALA A 26 35.16 13.01 -15.24
N GLU A 27 35.51 12.06 -14.37
CA GLU A 27 34.53 11.20 -13.69
C GLU A 27 33.61 11.95 -12.72
N GLU A 28 34.08 13.03 -12.09
CA GLU A 28 33.27 13.83 -11.15
C GLU A 28 32.32 14.77 -11.90
N GLN A 29 32.75 15.32 -13.03
CA GLN A 29 31.88 16.06 -13.95
C GLN A 29 30.79 15.16 -14.52
N GLU A 30 31.13 13.92 -14.89
CA GLU A 30 30.15 12.93 -15.35
C GLU A 30 29.12 12.59 -14.28
N ARG A 31 29.53 12.45 -13.00
CA ARG A 31 28.61 12.18 -11.88
C ARG A 31 27.65 13.34 -11.59
N GLN A 32 28.08 14.58 -11.78
CA GLN A 32 27.22 15.76 -11.61
C GLN A 32 26.12 15.86 -12.68
N LEU A 33 26.35 15.27 -13.86
CA LEU A 33 25.39 15.22 -14.95
C LEU A 33 24.34 14.11 -14.77
N ILE A 34 24.56 13.16 -13.85
CA ILE A 34 23.60 12.09 -13.59
C ILE A 34 22.42 12.67 -12.81
N PRO A 35 21.20 12.69 -13.37
CA PRO A 35 20.04 13.13 -12.64
C PRO A 35 19.82 12.23 -11.42
N PRO A 36 19.41 12.79 -10.26
CA PRO A 36 19.18 12.01 -9.07
C PRO A 36 18.15 10.90 -9.34
N LYS A 37 18.32 9.75 -8.71
CA LYS A 37 17.38 8.62 -8.83
C LYS A 37 16.02 9.04 -8.27
N TYR A 38 15.10 9.41 -9.14
CA TYR A 38 13.72 9.70 -8.74
C TYR A 38 12.98 8.39 -8.47
N GLU A 39 12.44 8.25 -7.26
CA GLU A 39 11.50 7.17 -6.94
C GLU A 39 10.09 7.59 -7.34
N VAL A 40 9.41 6.77 -8.15
CA VAL A 40 7.97 6.92 -8.40
C VAL A 40 7.23 6.05 -7.40
N ARG A 41 6.61 6.68 -6.39
CA ARG A 41 5.71 6.00 -5.46
C ARG A 41 4.31 5.97 -6.06
N ILE A 42 3.89 4.81 -6.54
CA ILE A 42 2.53 4.61 -7.03
C ILE A 42 1.65 4.27 -5.83
N GLN A 43 0.71 5.14 -5.50
CA GLN A 43 -0.34 4.84 -4.53
C GLN A 43 -1.38 3.94 -5.23
N THR A 44 -1.67 2.77 -4.65
CA THR A 44 -2.70 1.87 -5.17
C THR A 44 -4.08 2.41 -4.83
N GLU A 45 -4.89 2.73 -5.84
CA GLU A 45 -6.25 3.29 -5.65
C GLU A 45 -7.27 2.25 -5.16
N ARG A 46 -7.03 0.95 -5.43
CA ARG A 46 -7.92 -0.15 -5.06
C ARG A 46 -7.14 -1.30 -4.44
N ASP A 47 -7.62 -1.77 -3.29
CA ASP A 47 -7.08 -2.94 -2.59
C ASP A 47 -7.92 -4.18 -2.95
N PRO A 48 -7.35 -5.17 -3.66
CA PRO A 48 -8.09 -6.37 -4.08
C PRO A 48 -8.61 -7.19 -2.89
N ILE A 49 -7.90 -7.19 -1.76
CA ILE A 49 -8.30 -7.95 -0.57
C ILE A 49 -9.59 -7.36 0.01
N VAL A 50 -9.68 -6.03 0.08
CA VAL A 50 -10.87 -5.34 0.58
C VAL A 50 -12.07 -5.58 -0.33
N GLU A 51 -11.89 -5.51 -1.65
CA GLU A 51 -12.99 -5.76 -2.59
C GLU A 51 -13.50 -7.20 -2.53
N GLU A 52 -12.60 -8.17 -2.46
CA GLU A 52 -12.95 -9.59 -2.35
C GLU A 52 -13.68 -9.88 -1.03
N THR A 53 -13.13 -9.42 0.09
CA THR A 53 -13.74 -9.65 1.41
C THR A 53 -15.13 -9.03 1.53
N LEU A 54 -15.35 -7.85 0.94
CA LEU A 54 -16.68 -7.25 0.85
C LEU A 54 -17.66 -8.12 0.05
N LYS A 55 -17.23 -8.66 -1.10
CA LYS A 55 -18.05 -9.57 -1.91
C LYS A 55 -18.40 -10.85 -1.16
N PHE A 56 -17.43 -11.49 -0.52
CA PHE A 56 -17.66 -12.70 0.27
C PHE A 56 -18.63 -12.45 1.43
N ARG A 57 -18.50 -11.33 2.13
CA ARG A 57 -19.42 -10.95 3.20
C ARG A 57 -20.84 -10.74 2.70
N ASN A 58 -21.02 -10.13 1.53
CA ASN A 58 -22.35 -9.95 0.94
C ASN A 58 -22.99 -11.28 0.56
N MET A 59 -22.22 -12.19 -0.07
CA MET A 59 -22.70 -13.54 -0.38
C MET A 59 -23.09 -14.32 0.88
N ALA A 60 -22.32 -14.19 1.97
CA ALA A 60 -22.62 -14.86 3.23
C ALA A 60 -23.95 -14.37 3.85
N ARG A 61 -24.21 -13.05 3.84
CA ARG A 61 -25.49 -12.50 4.34
C ARG A 61 -26.69 -12.99 3.54
N GLU A 62 -26.57 -13.04 2.22
CA GLU A 62 -27.66 -13.55 1.38
C GLU A 62 -27.99 -15.01 1.71
N LEU A 63 -26.97 -15.84 1.96
CA LEU A 63 -27.16 -17.22 2.37
C LEU A 63 -27.83 -17.31 3.74
N ASP A 64 -27.39 -16.52 4.71
CA ASP A 64 -27.95 -16.46 6.07
C ASP A 64 -29.44 -16.09 6.04
N ASP A 65 -29.79 -14.99 5.35
CA ASP A 65 -31.17 -14.52 5.17
C ASP A 65 -32.07 -15.61 4.56
N ARG A 66 -31.53 -16.44 3.65
CA ARG A 66 -32.27 -17.54 3.03
C ARG A 66 -32.50 -18.69 4.01
N TYR A 67 -31.53 -18.98 4.87
CA TYR A 67 -31.68 -19.98 5.92
C TYR A 67 -32.69 -19.53 6.97
N ASP A 68 -32.64 -18.27 7.39
CA ASP A 68 -33.62 -17.70 8.32
C ASP A 68 -35.05 -17.83 7.78
N ARG A 69 -35.28 -17.41 6.53
CA ARG A 69 -36.60 -17.57 5.88
C ARG A 69 -37.05 -19.03 5.79
N TYR A 70 -36.11 -19.96 5.57
CA TYR A 70 -36.43 -21.38 5.54
C TYR A 70 -36.82 -21.89 6.93
N LEU A 71 -36.07 -21.52 7.97
CA LEU A 71 -36.35 -21.88 9.36
C LEU A 71 -37.69 -21.32 9.82
N GLU A 72 -37.99 -20.05 9.53
CA GLU A 72 -39.30 -19.44 9.81
C GLU A 72 -40.45 -20.19 9.13
N ARG A 73 -40.28 -20.57 7.86
CA ARG A 73 -41.29 -21.35 7.13
C ARG A 73 -41.46 -22.75 7.71
N ALA A 74 -40.36 -23.42 8.05
CA ALA A 74 -40.38 -24.76 8.63
C ALA A 74 -41.01 -24.74 10.03
N ALA A 75 -40.64 -23.77 10.86
CA ALA A 75 -41.19 -23.54 12.20
C ALA A 75 -42.67 -23.17 12.15
N GLY A 76 -43.05 -22.24 11.26
CA GLY A 76 -44.45 -21.86 11.03
C GLY A 76 -45.34 -23.02 10.60
N SER A 77 -44.79 -24.01 9.89
CA SER A 77 -45.52 -25.25 9.57
C SER A 77 -45.66 -26.19 10.78
N LYS A 78 -44.67 -26.24 11.69
CA LYS A 78 -44.73 -27.03 12.93
C LYS A 78 -45.69 -26.43 13.96
N THR A 79 -45.78 -25.11 14.08
CA THR A 79 -46.70 -24.44 15.04
C THR A 79 -48.17 -24.56 14.62
N LYS A 80 -48.45 -24.74 13.32
CA LYS A 80 -49.80 -25.06 12.81
C LYS A 80 -50.21 -26.51 13.07
N ALA A 81 -49.24 -27.42 13.23
CA ALA A 81 -49.48 -28.85 13.49
C ALA A 81 -49.56 -29.19 14.99
N ASN A 82 -48.86 -28.44 15.86
CA ASN A 82 -48.95 -28.58 17.32
C ASN A 82 -48.86 -27.19 17.97
N GLY A 83 -49.95 -26.72 18.55
CA GLY A 83 -50.02 -25.42 19.22
C GLY A 83 -49.17 -25.40 20.50
N LYS A 84 -47.93 -24.93 20.41
CA LYS A 84 -47.17 -24.26 21.49
C LYS A 84 -45.88 -23.65 20.92
N PRO A 85 -45.61 -22.35 21.11
CA PRO A 85 -44.31 -21.79 20.77
C PRO A 85 -43.29 -22.18 21.86
N LEU A 86 -42.11 -22.63 21.44
CA LEU A 86 -40.95 -22.79 22.31
C LEU A 86 -40.31 -21.40 22.48
N SER A 87 -40.14 -20.97 23.72
CA SER A 87 -39.50 -19.71 24.09
C SER A 87 -37.98 -19.79 23.96
N ASP A 88 -37.38 -18.80 23.29
CA ASP A 88 -35.95 -18.47 23.43
C ASP A 88 -35.70 -17.95 24.86
N GLN A 89 -35.26 -18.86 25.73
CA GLN A 89 -34.55 -18.51 26.95
C GLN A 89 -33.39 -19.47 27.10
N ASP A 90 -32.26 -19.09 26.51
CA ASP A 90 -30.93 -19.45 27.01
C ASP A 90 -29.94 -18.38 26.51
N GLN A 91 -30.13 -17.14 26.97
CA GLN A 91 -29.00 -16.22 27.09
C GLN A 91 -28.23 -16.66 28.33
N VAL A 92 -27.25 -17.55 28.15
CA VAL A 92 -26.21 -17.76 29.15
C VAL A 92 -25.43 -16.46 29.28
N THR A 93 -25.71 -15.75 30.37
CA THR A 93 -24.91 -14.65 30.88
C THR A 93 -23.49 -15.15 31.16
N GLY A 94 -22.54 -14.79 30.29
CA GLY A 94 -21.12 -14.89 30.59
C GLY A 94 -20.72 -13.83 31.62
N GLN A 95 -21.04 -14.07 32.89
CA GLN A 95 -20.41 -13.39 34.02
C GLN A 95 -19.34 -14.33 34.61
N GLY A 96 -18.17 -14.34 33.97
CA GLY A 96 -16.94 -14.87 34.56
C GLY A 96 -16.24 -13.71 35.26
N ALA A 97 -16.45 -13.61 36.58
CA ALA A 97 -15.71 -12.72 37.44
C ALA A 97 -14.34 -13.33 37.73
N ASP A 98 -13.30 -12.92 37.01
CA ASP A 98 -11.92 -13.13 37.42
C ASP A 98 -11.36 -11.81 37.95
N SER A 99 -11.69 -11.56 39.22
CA SER A 99 -10.95 -10.68 40.10
C SER A 99 -9.76 -11.44 40.67
N GLU A 100 -8.62 -11.41 39.98
CA GLU A 100 -7.32 -11.68 40.62
C GLU A 100 -6.67 -10.36 41.01
N GLN A 101 -6.87 -10.03 42.29
CA GLN A 101 -6.07 -9.06 43.02
C GLN A 101 -4.66 -9.63 43.16
N GLY A 102 -3.69 -9.06 42.44
CA GLY A 102 -2.29 -9.15 42.80
C GLY A 102 -2.01 -8.18 43.95
N GLN A 103 -1.80 -8.72 45.15
CA GLN A 103 -1.36 -8.00 46.34
C GLN A 103 0.15 -7.70 46.26
N GLU A 104 0.54 -6.71 47.08
CA GLU A 104 1.86 -6.07 47.27
C GLU A 104 3.10 -6.97 47.30
#